data_AF-A0A9D8LZK2-F1
#
_entry.id   AF-A0A9D8LZK2-F1
#
_cell.length_a   1.000
_cell.length_b   1.000
_cell.length_c   1.000
_cell.angle_alpha   90.00
_cell.angle_beta   90.00
_cell.angle_gamma   90.00
#
_symmetry.space_group_name_H-M   'P 1'
#
loop_
_entity.id
_entity.type
_entity.pdbx_description
1 polymer ?
#
loop_
_entity_poly.entity_id
_entity_poly.type
_entity_poly.pdbx_seq_one_letter_code
_entity_poly.pdbx_strand_id
1 'polypeptide(L)'
;MCGTSTCRRSLLLLLVLAMGLTATLARPQPAAACDQGLAACQQLEQKQQEQNAAAKQLDQILQGQQDAQAKAGAIASLVQQLQGQVAAQQAAVAATQAKVDDLDRQIRFTQAEIMRRQAHLAVREQLLGQRVRGMAQQSSSSYLQLLVTSTSFNELVDRAVLVHDVVAADQRMVDQVREARDQVQAGEQQLQGQRAQQASLLATQRAQQQQLNGALATQQRAFAQEQQLLAGLQSQGAQVQQQLSSLSSQVQDLTSQYQAQWSALQQRQRDDAARAAASPNLGAYLPNPGNPLAPLFSNVPPNGFSNTFPFGQCTWWAAFNHPVTWSGNATDWWDNARSQGVRTSQSPSVGAIVVWRAGALYSVFGHVAIVTRVLGGGAFEVSEMNYYGEGIVDTRTVTSGQDLEGFIP
;
A
#
# COMPACT_ATOMS: atom_id res chain seq x y z
N MET A 1 40.35 13.40 31.90
CA MET A 1 41.00 12.08 31.96
C MET A 1 39.91 11.02 31.82
N CYS A 2 40.16 9.99 30.98
CA CYS A 2 39.22 9.03 30.34
C CYS A 2 38.21 9.69 29.37
N GLY A 3 38.32 9.70 28.03
CA GLY A 3 39.22 9.02 27.10
C GLY A 3 38.65 7.68 26.64
N THR A 4 37.84 7.66 25.57
CA THR A 4 37.81 6.60 24.53
C THR A 4 36.82 6.90 23.41
N SER A 5 37.39 7.19 22.25
CA SER A 5 36.79 7.20 20.93
C SER A 5 36.61 5.77 20.42
N THR A 6 35.55 5.04 20.80
CA THR A 6 35.26 3.70 20.23
C THR A 6 33.85 3.22 20.64
N CYS A 7 32.79 3.64 19.93
CA CYS A 7 31.56 2.83 19.75
C CYS A 7 30.55 3.51 18.79
N ARG A 8 30.88 3.58 17.50
CA ARG A 8 29.88 3.76 16.42
C ARG A 8 30.55 3.44 15.07
N ARG A 9 30.91 2.18 14.90
CA ARG A 9 31.19 1.56 13.60
C ARG A 9 30.33 0.30 13.50
N SER A 10 29.90 0.02 12.27
CA SER A 10 29.09 -1.13 11.84
C SER A 10 27.58 -0.90 11.83
N LEU A 11 27.10 -0.12 10.86
CA LEU A 11 25.95 -0.56 10.06
C LEU A 11 26.20 -0.19 8.59
N LEU A 12 26.78 -1.16 7.90
CA LEU A 12 26.77 -1.45 6.46
C LEU A 12 26.58 -0.30 5.47
N LEU A 13 27.73 0.08 4.87
CA LEU A 13 27.80 0.33 3.44
C LEU A 13 27.18 -0.86 2.69
N LEU A 14 26.14 -0.61 1.89
CA LEU A 14 25.88 -1.36 0.67
C LEU A 14 25.82 -0.35 -0.47
N LEU A 15 27.00 -0.19 -1.11
CA LEU A 15 27.13 0.39 -2.43
C LEU A 15 26.15 -0.30 -3.37
N VAL A 16 25.16 0.44 -3.88
CA VAL A 16 24.54 0.10 -5.15
C VAL A 16 25.58 0.44 -6.21
N LEU A 17 26.43 -0.53 -6.51
CA LEU A 17 27.35 -0.50 -7.63
C LEU A 17 26.48 -0.60 -8.90
N ALA A 18 25.99 0.54 -9.38
CA ALA A 18 25.45 0.69 -10.72
C ALA A 18 26.62 0.59 -11.72
N MET A 19 27.21 -0.59 -11.86
CA MET A 19 28.02 -0.91 -13.02
C MET A 19 27.07 -1.48 -14.07
N GLY A 20 26.86 -0.69 -15.12
CA GLY A 20 26.26 -1.14 -16.35
C GLY A 20 27.04 -2.33 -16.90
N LEU A 21 26.55 -3.53 -16.64
CA LEU A 21 26.78 -4.65 -17.53
C LEU A 21 25.84 -4.42 -18.72
N THR A 22 26.34 -3.73 -19.73
CA THR A 22 25.89 -4.00 -21.10
C THR A 22 26.43 -5.40 -21.47
N ALA A 23 25.90 -6.42 -20.81
CA ALA A 23 25.83 -7.72 -21.45
C ALA A 23 24.93 -7.47 -22.65
N THR A 24 25.49 -7.61 -23.86
CA THR A 24 24.71 -7.93 -25.03
C THR A 24 24.04 -9.27 -24.74
N LEU A 25 22.97 -9.22 -23.95
CA LEU A 25 21.99 -10.27 -23.86
C LEU A 25 21.57 -10.46 -25.30
N ALA A 26 21.92 -11.61 -25.87
CA ALA A 26 21.14 -12.17 -26.95
C ALA A 26 19.70 -11.99 -26.51
N ARG A 27 19.01 -11.06 -27.18
CA ARG A 27 17.64 -10.70 -26.86
C ARG A 27 16.92 -12.05 -26.79
N PRO A 28 16.41 -12.50 -25.62
CA PRO A 28 15.62 -13.71 -25.61
C PRO A 28 14.54 -13.42 -26.65
N GLN A 29 14.46 -14.28 -27.68
CA GLN A 29 13.33 -14.21 -28.58
C GLN A 29 12.10 -14.09 -27.67
N PRO A 30 11.23 -13.09 -27.88
CA PRO A 30 10.00 -13.02 -27.08
C PRO A 30 9.41 -14.41 -27.12
N ALA A 31 8.88 -14.91 -26.00
CA ALA A 31 8.12 -16.15 -25.94
C ALA A 31 7.14 -16.18 -27.12
N ALA A 32 7.58 -16.74 -28.24
CA ALA A 32 6.90 -16.63 -29.52
C ALA A 32 5.95 -17.80 -29.50
N ALA A 33 4.80 -17.56 -28.87
CA ALA A 33 3.66 -18.45 -28.70
C ALA A 33 4.05 -19.89 -28.33
N CYS A 34 4.01 -20.19 -27.02
CA CYS A 34 4.11 -21.56 -26.55
C CYS A 34 3.21 -22.50 -27.35
N ASP A 35 3.79 -23.55 -27.94
CA ASP A 35 2.99 -24.62 -28.56
C ASP A 35 2.23 -25.36 -27.47
N GLN A 36 0.89 -25.22 -27.47
CA GLN A 36 0.02 -25.79 -26.44
C GLN A 36 0.01 -27.33 -26.44
N GLY A 37 0.60 -27.98 -27.45
CA GLY A 37 0.78 -29.43 -27.50
C GLY A 37 1.88 -29.98 -26.57
N LEU A 38 2.78 -29.13 -26.06
CA LEU A 38 3.92 -29.54 -25.23
C LEU A 38 3.71 -29.19 -23.75
N ALA A 39 3.64 -30.21 -22.90
CA ALA A 39 3.45 -30.06 -21.45
C ALA A 39 4.53 -29.19 -20.78
N ALA A 40 5.78 -29.22 -21.28
CA ALA A 40 6.86 -28.37 -20.77
C ALA A 40 6.62 -26.88 -21.04
N CYS A 41 5.90 -26.51 -22.10
CA CYS A 41 5.62 -25.12 -22.42
C CYS A 41 4.59 -24.52 -21.45
N GLN A 42 3.52 -25.26 -21.17
CA GLN A 42 2.49 -24.84 -20.21
C GLN A 42 3.07 -24.66 -18.79
N GLN A 43 3.94 -25.57 -18.36
CA GLN A 43 4.61 -25.48 -17.06
C GLN A 43 5.60 -24.30 -17.00
N LEU A 44 6.31 -24.03 -18.09
CA LEU A 44 7.22 -22.88 -18.19
C LEU A 44 6.46 -21.55 -18.05
N GLU A 45 5.35 -21.38 -18.77
CA GLU A 45 4.53 -20.17 -18.71
C GLU A 45 3.98 -19.94 -17.30
N GLN A 46 3.47 -20.99 -16.66
CA GLN A 46 2.99 -20.91 -15.28
C GLN A 46 4.11 -20.47 -14.32
N LYS A 47 5.31 -21.06 -14.43
CA LYS A 47 6.44 -20.68 -13.57
C LYS A 47 6.95 -19.27 -13.85
N GLN A 48 6.89 -18.81 -15.10
CA GLN A 48 7.21 -17.43 -15.46
C GLN A 48 6.22 -16.45 -14.82
N GLN A 49 4.92 -16.78 -14.79
CA GLN A 49 3.90 -15.96 -14.13
C GLN A 49 4.10 -15.92 -12.61
N GLU A 50 4.37 -17.06 -11.98
CA GLU A 50 4.70 -17.12 -10.55
C GLU A 50 5.94 -16.27 -10.22
N GLN A 51 6.97 -16.30 -11.09
CA GLN A 51 8.19 -15.50 -10.91
C GLN A 51 7.89 -14.00 -11.00
N ASN A 52 7.09 -13.58 -11.98
CA ASN A 52 6.68 -12.19 -12.14
C ASN A 52 5.83 -11.70 -10.95
N ALA A 53 4.94 -12.55 -10.44
CA ALA A 53 4.14 -12.25 -9.26
C ALA A 53 5.02 -12.09 -8.01
N ALA A 54 5.97 -13.01 -7.79
CA ALA A 54 6.93 -12.93 -6.69
C ALA A 54 7.84 -11.69 -6.79
N ALA A 55 8.28 -11.33 -7.99
CA ALA A 55 9.06 -10.10 -8.22
C ALA A 55 8.26 -8.84 -7.86
N LYS A 56 6.98 -8.77 -8.28
CA LYS A 56 6.08 -7.68 -7.91
C LYS A 56 5.83 -7.62 -6.40
N GLN A 57 5.68 -8.77 -5.74
CA GLN A 57 5.55 -8.84 -4.29
C GLN A 57 6.80 -8.33 -3.58
N LEU A 58 8.00 -8.67 -4.09
CA LEU A 58 9.25 -8.15 -3.55
C LEU A 58 9.33 -6.62 -3.66
N ASP A 59 8.98 -6.05 -4.81
CA ASP A 59 8.94 -4.58 -4.99
C ASP A 59 7.99 -3.91 -3.99
N GLN A 60 6.81 -4.49 -3.75
CA GLN A 60 5.87 -4.00 -2.74
C GLN A 60 6.45 -4.07 -1.32
N ILE A 61 7.16 -5.15 -0.98
CA ILE A 61 7.84 -5.28 0.31
C ILE A 61 8.93 -4.21 0.46
N LEU A 62 9.74 -3.98 -0.59
CA LEU A 62 10.80 -2.96 -0.57
C LEU A 62 10.24 -1.54 -0.42
N GLN A 63 9.14 -1.22 -1.11
CA GLN A 63 8.42 0.03 -0.92
C GLN A 63 7.90 0.15 0.53
N GLY A 64 7.27 -0.92 1.05
CA GLY A 64 6.81 -0.96 2.43
C GLY A 64 7.94 -0.76 3.45
N GLN A 65 9.14 -1.28 3.19
CA GLN A 65 10.32 -1.04 4.05
C GLN A 65 10.75 0.42 4.04
N GLN A 66 10.77 1.08 2.87
CA GLN A 66 11.12 2.49 2.77
C GLN A 66 10.08 3.36 3.50
N ASP A 67 8.80 3.08 3.31
CA ASP A 67 7.71 3.79 4.00
C ASP A 67 7.82 3.61 5.52
N ALA A 68 8.09 2.38 5.97
CA ALA A 68 8.24 2.10 7.39
C ALA A 68 9.47 2.78 8.00
N GLN A 69 10.59 2.82 7.27
CA GLN A 69 11.78 3.56 7.69
C GLN A 69 11.51 5.08 7.77
N ALA A 70 10.81 5.64 6.79
CA ALA A 70 10.45 7.06 6.79
C ALA A 70 9.56 7.42 7.98
N LYS A 71 8.54 6.59 8.26
CA LYS A 71 7.66 6.74 9.42
C LYS A 71 8.43 6.61 10.74
N ALA A 72 9.30 5.61 10.86
CA ALA A 72 10.14 5.44 12.04
C ALA A 72 11.06 6.66 12.28
N GLY A 73 11.64 7.22 11.21
CA GLY A 73 12.45 8.44 11.28
C GLY A 73 11.65 9.68 11.72
N ALA A 74 10.42 9.83 11.21
CA ALA A 74 9.52 10.90 11.63
C ALA A 74 9.11 10.77 13.11
N ILE A 75 8.77 9.55 13.56
CA ILE A 75 8.45 9.27 14.97
C ILE A 75 9.67 9.53 15.86
N ALA A 76 10.88 9.12 15.44
CA ALA A 76 12.10 9.38 16.19
C ALA A 76 12.35 10.88 16.38
N SER A 77 12.12 11.67 15.34
CA SER A 77 12.25 13.14 15.40
C SER A 77 11.24 13.76 16.37
N LEU A 78 10.00 13.27 16.37
CA LEU A 78 8.97 13.71 17.31
C LEU A 78 9.28 13.28 18.76
N VAL A 79 9.85 12.09 18.97
CA VAL A 79 10.35 11.67 20.29
C VAL A 79 11.46 12.62 20.78
N GLN A 80 12.38 13.05 19.93
CA GLN A 80 13.40 14.05 20.30
C GLN A 80 12.79 15.41 20.65
N GLN A 81 11.78 15.86 19.91
CA GLN A 81 11.06 17.10 20.25
C GLN A 81 10.34 16.99 21.60
N LEU A 82 9.66 15.87 21.86
CA LEU A 82 9.01 15.60 23.16
C LEU A 82 10.02 15.53 24.30
N GLN A 83 11.22 14.97 24.08
CA GLN A 83 12.31 14.99 25.06
C GLN A 83 12.77 16.43 25.36
N GLY A 84 12.84 17.29 24.35
CA GLY A 84 13.07 18.73 24.55
C GLY A 84 11.97 19.40 25.39
N GLN A 85 10.70 19.06 25.13
CA GLN A 85 9.57 19.52 25.94
C GLN A 85 9.63 19.01 27.38
N VAL A 86 10.14 17.80 27.63
CA VAL A 86 10.38 17.29 28.99
C VAL A 86 11.40 18.15 29.72
N ALA A 87 12.50 18.54 29.08
CA ALA A 87 13.48 19.43 29.69
C ALA A 87 12.88 20.83 29.99
N ALA A 88 12.10 21.38 29.06
CA ALA A 88 11.38 22.63 29.29
C ALA A 88 10.36 22.53 30.43
N GLN A 89 9.64 21.40 30.52
CA GLN A 89 8.68 21.14 31.59
C GLN A 89 9.38 20.99 32.96
N GLN A 90 10.57 20.38 33.00
CA GLN A 90 11.37 20.33 34.23
C GLN A 90 11.77 21.74 34.72
N ALA A 91 12.12 22.64 33.79
CA ALA A 91 12.36 24.05 34.14
C ALA A 91 11.08 24.75 34.62
N ALA A 92 9.93 24.48 33.97
CA ALA A 92 8.63 25.01 34.40
C ALA A 92 8.21 24.47 35.79
N VAL A 93 8.57 23.24 36.13
CA VAL A 93 8.36 22.65 37.46
C VAL A 93 9.15 23.41 38.51
N ALA A 94 10.44 23.69 38.26
CA ALA A 94 11.25 24.49 39.18
C ALA A 94 10.70 25.92 39.36
N ALA A 95 10.26 26.56 38.27
CA ALA A 95 9.64 27.88 38.34
C ALA A 95 8.30 27.87 39.11
N THR A 96 7.49 26.82 38.92
CA THR A 96 6.23 26.64 39.67
C THR A 96 6.50 26.42 41.15
N GLN A 97 7.54 25.65 41.49
CA GLN A 97 7.95 25.43 42.88
C GLN A 97 8.34 26.75 43.56
N ALA A 98 9.13 27.59 42.88
CA ALA A 98 9.48 28.91 43.41
C ALA A 98 8.24 29.80 43.67
N LYS A 99 7.22 29.74 42.81
CA LYS A 99 5.95 30.45 43.02
C LYS A 99 5.15 29.89 44.20
N VAL A 100 5.15 28.57 44.37
CA VAL A 100 4.49 27.91 45.51
C VAL A 100 5.17 28.31 46.81
N ASP A 101 6.51 28.30 46.86
CA ASP A 101 7.28 28.70 48.04
C ASP A 101 7.03 30.18 48.41
N ASP A 102 6.88 31.05 47.41
CA ASP A 102 6.53 32.45 47.62
C ASP A 102 5.11 32.63 48.16
N LEU A 103 4.13 31.94 47.55
CA LEU A 103 2.75 31.91 48.03
C LEU A 103 2.66 31.37 49.46
N ASP A 104 3.44 30.34 49.80
CA ASP A 104 3.50 29.81 51.16
C ASP A 104 4.04 30.83 52.17
N ARG A 105 5.02 31.66 51.78
CA ARG A 105 5.45 32.79 52.62
C ARG A 105 4.32 33.79 52.80
N GLN A 106 3.66 34.21 51.72
CA GLN A 106 2.56 35.17 51.78
C GLN A 106 1.40 34.66 52.64
N ILE A 107 1.01 33.40 52.49
CA ILE A 107 -0.01 32.73 53.30
C ILE A 107 0.33 32.81 54.78
N ARG A 108 1.58 32.50 55.16
CA ARG A 108 2.02 32.61 56.58
C ARG A 108 1.94 34.04 57.09
N PHE A 109 2.36 35.03 56.29
CA PHE A 109 2.25 36.44 56.66
C PHE A 109 0.78 36.86 56.84
N THR A 110 -0.09 36.57 55.88
CA THR A 110 -1.52 36.89 55.93
C THR A 110 -2.20 36.20 57.12
N GLN A 111 -1.87 34.94 57.41
CA GLN A 111 -2.38 34.23 58.59
C GLN A 111 -1.98 34.91 59.90
N ALA A 112 -0.71 35.30 60.05
CA ALA A 112 -0.23 36.01 61.23
C ALA A 112 -0.92 37.38 61.39
N GLU A 113 -1.15 38.08 60.27
CA GLU A 113 -1.84 39.37 60.26
C GLU A 113 -3.32 39.23 60.67
N ILE A 114 -4.02 38.22 60.16
CA ILE A 114 -5.39 37.89 60.57
C ILE A 114 -5.44 37.60 62.07
N MET A 115 -4.54 36.75 62.59
CA MET A 115 -4.49 36.44 64.03
C MET A 115 -4.29 37.70 64.87
N ARG A 116 -3.39 38.60 64.46
CA ARG A 116 -3.18 39.87 65.15
C ARG A 116 -4.42 40.77 65.09
N ARG A 117 -5.06 40.90 63.92
CA ARG A 117 -6.28 41.71 63.73
C ARG A 117 -7.45 41.16 64.55
N GLN A 118 -7.63 39.84 64.59
CA GLN A 118 -8.63 39.17 65.44
C GLN A 118 -8.40 39.45 66.93
N ALA A 119 -7.15 39.40 67.41
CA ALA A 119 -6.83 39.75 68.79
C ALA A 119 -7.16 41.22 69.12
N HIS A 120 -6.83 42.17 68.23
CA HIS A 120 -7.20 43.57 68.40
C HIS A 120 -8.72 43.80 68.36
N LEU A 121 -9.42 43.10 67.46
CA LEU A 121 -10.88 43.15 67.36
C LEU A 121 -11.52 42.68 68.68
N ALA A 122 -11.08 41.56 69.24
CA ALA A 122 -11.60 41.04 70.51
C ALA A 122 -11.46 42.06 71.65
N VAL A 123 -10.32 42.74 71.75
CA VAL A 123 -10.11 43.82 72.75
C VAL A 123 -11.07 44.98 72.51
N ARG A 124 -11.25 45.43 71.26
CA ARG A 124 -12.16 46.54 70.93
C ARG A 124 -13.62 46.19 71.19
N GLU A 125 -14.04 44.96 70.88
CA GLU A 125 -15.38 44.45 71.17
C GLU A 125 -15.64 44.39 72.69
N GLN A 126 -14.66 43.99 73.48
CA GLN A 126 -14.77 44.00 74.94
C GLN A 126 -14.93 45.41 75.51
N LEU A 127 -14.12 46.37 75.03
CA LEU A 127 -14.21 47.78 75.44
C LEU A 127 -15.56 48.40 75.04
N LEU A 128 -16.01 48.16 73.81
CA LEU A 128 -17.33 48.60 73.35
C LEU A 128 -18.45 47.98 74.18
N GLY A 129 -18.36 46.69 74.50
CA GLY A 129 -19.32 46.02 75.37
C GLY A 129 -19.35 46.57 76.79
N GLN A 130 -18.19 46.92 77.38
CA GLN A 130 -18.12 47.60 78.67
C GLN A 130 -18.78 48.98 78.61
N ARG A 131 -18.52 49.74 77.55
CA ARG A 131 -19.12 51.07 77.35
C ARG A 131 -20.64 51.01 77.20
N VAL A 132 -21.15 50.10 76.37
CA VAL A 132 -22.60 49.89 76.16
C VAL A 132 -23.29 49.47 77.46
N ARG A 133 -22.68 48.57 78.26
CA ARG A 133 -23.24 48.19 79.57
C ARG A 133 -23.26 49.35 80.56
N GLY A 134 -22.21 50.16 80.60
CA GLY A 134 -22.18 51.38 81.41
C GLY A 134 -23.28 52.37 81.02
N MET A 135 -23.49 52.57 79.72
CA MET A 135 -24.59 53.37 79.18
C MET A 135 -25.97 52.78 79.48
N ALA A 136 -26.12 51.45 79.53
CA ALA A 136 -27.40 50.82 79.88
C ALA A 136 -27.74 50.94 81.38
N GLN A 137 -26.71 50.96 82.24
CA GLN A 137 -26.86 51.13 83.70
C GLN A 137 -27.15 52.57 84.10
N GLN A 138 -26.64 53.56 83.35
CA GLN A 138 -26.96 54.97 83.52
C GLN A 138 -28.12 55.33 82.59
N SER A 139 -29.35 55.47 83.10
CA SER A 139 -30.53 55.74 82.27
C SER A 139 -30.28 56.91 81.29
N SER A 140 -30.76 56.81 80.05
CA SER A 140 -30.56 57.81 78.98
C SER A 140 -30.99 59.25 79.33
N SER A 141 -31.78 59.41 80.40
CA SER A 141 -32.10 60.70 81.03
C SER A 141 -30.89 61.39 81.69
N SER A 142 -29.79 60.69 81.96
CA SER A 142 -28.65 61.20 82.75
C SER A 142 -27.82 62.26 82.00
N TYR A 143 -27.67 62.17 80.68
CA TYR A 143 -26.99 63.20 79.88
C TYR A 143 -27.82 64.48 79.76
N LEU A 144 -29.13 64.36 79.55
CA LEU A 144 -30.04 65.51 79.54
C LEU A 144 -30.16 66.13 80.94
N GLN A 145 -30.17 65.32 81.99
CA GLN A 145 -30.16 65.77 83.38
C GLN A 145 -28.84 66.46 83.74
N LEU A 146 -27.70 66.00 83.24
CA LEU A 146 -26.40 66.65 83.40
C LEU A 146 -26.39 68.05 82.75
N LEU A 147 -27.04 68.21 81.59
CA LEU A 147 -27.17 69.51 80.93
C LEU A 147 -28.18 70.42 81.65
N VAL A 148 -29.33 69.90 82.10
CA VAL A 148 -30.40 70.68 82.75
C VAL A 148 -30.05 71.09 84.20
N THR A 149 -29.19 70.34 84.89
CA THR A 149 -28.74 70.66 86.27
C THR A 149 -27.60 71.66 86.33
N SER A 150 -27.20 72.24 85.19
CA SER A 150 -26.13 73.25 85.13
C SER A 150 -26.57 74.55 85.80
N THR A 151 -25.71 75.15 86.63
CA THR A 151 -26.04 76.34 87.44
C THR A 151 -25.63 77.67 86.80
N SER A 152 -24.81 77.63 85.74
CA SER A 152 -24.39 78.81 84.97
C SER A 152 -24.31 78.51 83.46
N PHE A 153 -24.35 79.55 82.64
CA PHE A 153 -24.23 79.42 81.18
C PHE A 153 -22.90 78.78 80.75
N ASN A 154 -21.79 79.14 81.41
CA ASN A 154 -20.47 78.56 81.10
C ASN A 154 -20.41 77.06 81.43
N GLU A 155 -20.98 76.65 82.58
CA GLU A 155 -21.06 75.24 82.97
C GLU A 155 -21.92 74.41 82.01
N LEU A 156 -23.02 74.99 81.51
CA LEU A 156 -23.87 74.36 80.50
C LEU A 156 -23.09 74.11 79.20
N VAL A 157 -22.30 75.07 78.74
CA VAL A 157 -21.49 74.95 77.52
C VAL A 157 -20.39 73.90 77.68
N ASP A 158 -19.66 73.90 78.80
CA ASP A 158 -18.60 72.92 79.08
C ASP A 158 -19.15 71.48 79.15
N ARG A 159 -20.31 71.30 79.80
CA ARG A 159 -21.01 70.00 79.86
C ARG A 159 -21.54 69.59 78.49
N ALA A 160 -22.03 70.52 77.66
CA ALA A 160 -22.48 70.23 76.30
C ALA A 160 -21.34 69.76 75.39
N VAL A 161 -20.16 70.39 75.48
CA VAL A 161 -18.96 69.96 74.76
C VAL A 161 -18.51 68.57 75.24
N LEU A 162 -18.50 68.33 76.56
CA LEU A 162 -18.15 67.01 77.11
C LEU A 162 -19.10 65.90 76.63
N VAL A 163 -20.42 66.14 76.64
CA VAL A 163 -21.40 65.17 76.13
C VAL A 163 -21.20 64.91 74.63
N HIS A 164 -20.95 65.96 73.84
CA HIS A 164 -20.63 65.83 72.42
C HIS A 164 -19.38 64.97 72.19
N ASP A 165 -18.30 65.23 72.92
CA ASP A 165 -17.04 64.50 72.78
C ASP A 165 -17.16 63.02 73.17
N VAL A 166 -17.98 62.73 74.18
CA VAL A 166 -18.31 61.38 74.61
C VAL A 166 -19.12 60.63 73.53
N VAL A 167 -20.18 61.24 72.98
CA VAL A 167 -20.97 60.64 71.90
C VAL A 167 -20.11 60.43 70.65
N ALA A 168 -19.25 61.40 70.31
CA ALA A 168 -18.31 61.27 69.22
C ALA A 168 -17.28 60.15 69.46
N ALA A 169 -16.81 59.97 70.69
CA ALA A 169 -15.91 58.87 71.07
C ALA A 169 -16.59 57.50 70.95
N ASP A 170 -17.86 57.41 71.36
CA ASP A 170 -18.66 56.17 71.25
C ASP A 170 -18.91 55.80 69.79
N GLN A 171 -19.27 56.78 68.94
CA GLN A 171 -19.44 56.56 67.51
C GLN A 171 -18.12 56.11 66.86
N ARG A 172 -17.00 56.77 67.19
CA ARG A 172 -15.66 56.34 66.74
C ARG A 172 -15.34 54.91 67.17
N MET A 173 -15.71 54.49 68.38
CA MET A 173 -15.47 53.13 68.87
C MET A 173 -16.27 52.08 68.09
N VAL A 174 -17.53 52.37 67.75
CA VAL A 174 -18.35 51.50 66.91
C VAL A 174 -17.77 51.38 65.51
N ASP A 175 -17.39 52.51 64.90
CA ASP A 175 -16.81 52.54 63.55
C ASP A 175 -15.47 51.78 63.52
N GLN A 176 -14.65 51.92 64.55
CA GLN A 176 -13.39 51.20 64.73
C GLN A 176 -13.55 49.68 64.90
N VAL A 177 -14.66 49.20 65.46
CA VAL A 177 -14.97 47.77 65.54
C VAL A 177 -15.45 47.24 64.19
N ARG A 178 -16.30 48.01 63.49
CA ARG A 178 -16.78 47.66 62.14
C ARG A 178 -15.61 47.54 61.16
N GLU A 179 -14.76 48.55 61.09
CA GLU A 179 -13.58 48.56 60.23
C GLU A 179 -12.64 47.38 60.55
N ALA A 180 -12.43 47.07 61.83
CA ALA A 180 -11.60 45.94 62.24
C ALA A 180 -12.19 44.59 61.81
N ARG A 181 -13.53 44.41 61.86
CA ARG A 181 -14.20 43.22 61.34
C ARG A 181 -14.04 43.10 59.83
N ASP A 182 -14.28 44.18 59.10
CA ASP A 182 -14.14 44.20 57.63
C ASP A 182 -12.72 43.85 57.21
N GLN A 183 -11.71 44.33 57.95
CA GLN A 183 -10.31 44.01 57.71
C GLN A 183 -9.97 42.53 57.99
N VAL A 184 -10.55 41.91 59.02
CA VAL A 184 -10.39 40.46 59.27
C VAL A 184 -11.02 39.67 58.13
N GLN A 185 -12.25 40.02 57.73
CA GLN A 185 -12.95 39.35 56.64
C GLN A 185 -12.20 39.47 55.30
N ALA A 186 -11.68 40.66 54.98
CA ALA A 186 -10.86 40.87 53.79
C ALA A 186 -9.59 40.01 53.80
N GLY A 187 -8.92 39.90 54.95
CA GLY A 187 -7.75 39.02 55.13
C GLY A 187 -8.10 37.54 54.92
N GLU A 188 -9.21 37.07 55.48
CA GLU A 188 -9.69 35.69 55.30
C GLU A 188 -10.00 35.38 53.83
N GLN A 189 -10.64 36.31 53.11
CA GLN A 189 -10.88 36.18 51.67
C GLN A 189 -9.58 36.13 50.86
N GLN A 190 -8.59 36.98 51.20
CA GLN A 190 -7.28 36.96 50.57
C GLN A 190 -6.57 35.61 50.80
N LEU A 191 -6.59 35.09 52.03
CA LEU A 191 -6.02 33.78 52.37
C LEU A 191 -6.67 32.65 51.58
N GLN A 192 -7.99 32.67 51.44
CA GLN A 192 -8.72 31.70 50.62
C GLN A 192 -8.28 31.78 49.14
N GLY A 193 -8.15 32.99 48.61
CA GLY A 193 -7.66 33.23 47.25
C GLY A 193 -6.24 32.69 47.02
N GLN A 194 -5.31 32.97 47.94
CA GLN A 194 -3.93 32.45 47.87
C GLN A 194 -3.89 30.92 47.89
N ARG A 195 -4.68 30.27 48.75
CA ARG A 195 -4.78 28.79 48.81
C ARG A 195 -5.37 28.21 47.53
N ALA A 196 -6.40 28.84 46.98
CA ALA A 196 -6.98 28.43 45.71
C ALA A 196 -5.98 28.56 44.55
N GLN A 197 -5.21 29.65 44.53
CA GLN A 197 -4.16 29.86 43.54
C GLN A 197 -3.06 28.79 43.63
N GLN A 198 -2.61 28.47 44.85
CA GLN A 198 -1.63 27.39 45.07
C GLN A 198 -2.15 26.04 44.58
N ALA A 199 -3.39 25.67 44.95
CA ALA A 199 -4.01 24.41 44.53
C ALA A 199 -4.13 24.33 42.99
N SER A 200 -4.51 25.44 42.35
CA SER A 200 -4.61 25.54 40.89
C SER A 200 -3.25 25.33 40.20
N LEU A 201 -2.19 26.00 40.68
CA LEU A 201 -0.83 25.85 40.13
C LEU A 201 -0.34 24.40 40.18
N LEU A 202 -0.54 23.72 41.32
CA LEU A 202 -0.15 22.31 41.49
C LEU A 202 -0.99 21.37 40.62
N ALA A 203 -2.29 21.64 40.48
CA ALA A 203 -3.18 20.85 39.62
C ALA A 203 -2.78 20.99 38.14
N THR A 204 -2.53 22.20 37.66
CA THR A 204 -2.05 22.47 36.30
C THR A 204 -0.73 21.76 36.03
N GLN A 205 0.22 21.84 36.96
CA GLN A 205 1.52 21.17 36.83
C GLN A 205 1.36 19.64 36.69
N ARG A 206 0.51 19.01 37.53
CA ARG A 206 0.25 17.57 37.47
C ARG A 206 -0.41 17.16 36.16
N ALA A 207 -1.39 17.92 35.68
CA ALA A 207 -2.08 17.65 34.42
C ALA A 207 -1.11 17.73 33.22
N GLN A 208 -0.27 18.76 33.17
CA GLN A 208 0.75 18.91 32.12
C GLN A 208 1.76 17.75 32.15
N GLN A 209 2.21 17.33 33.33
CA GLN A 209 3.14 16.20 33.47
C GLN A 209 2.51 14.88 32.97
N GLN A 210 1.24 14.64 33.30
CA GLN A 210 0.52 13.46 32.85
C GLN A 210 0.33 13.46 31.33
N GLN A 211 -0.06 14.58 30.74
CA GLN A 211 -0.21 14.72 29.29
C GLN A 211 1.10 14.43 28.55
N LEU A 212 2.20 15.03 29.01
CA LEU A 212 3.52 14.85 28.39
C LEU A 212 4.02 13.40 28.51
N ASN A 213 3.89 12.79 29.69
CA ASN A 213 4.26 11.39 29.91
C ASN A 213 3.41 10.45 29.05
N GLY A 214 2.11 10.71 28.92
CA GLY A 214 1.19 9.96 28.06
C GLY A 214 1.55 10.07 26.58
N ALA A 215 1.90 11.27 26.11
CA ALA A 215 2.38 11.50 24.75
C ALA A 215 3.68 10.74 24.48
N LEU A 216 4.66 10.83 25.39
CA LEU A 216 5.93 10.14 25.26
C LEU A 216 5.75 8.61 25.19
N ALA A 217 4.94 8.04 26.10
CA ALA A 217 4.66 6.61 26.12
C ALA A 217 3.91 6.12 24.86
N THR A 218 3.06 6.97 24.27
CA THR A 218 2.37 6.65 23.01
C THR A 218 3.36 6.64 21.85
N GLN A 219 4.24 7.64 21.75
CA GLN A 219 5.23 7.69 20.67
C GLN A 219 6.30 6.61 20.78
N GLN A 220 6.73 6.24 21.98
CA GLN A 220 7.65 5.11 22.18
C GLN A 220 7.04 3.79 21.73
N ARG A 221 5.75 3.55 22.01
CA ARG A 221 5.04 2.36 21.53
C ARG A 221 4.90 2.35 20.01
N ALA A 222 4.53 3.48 19.41
CA ALA A 222 4.46 3.61 17.95
C ALA A 222 5.81 3.34 17.28
N PHE A 223 6.91 3.87 17.83
CA PHE A 223 8.25 3.61 17.32
C PHE A 223 8.63 2.13 17.39
N ALA A 224 8.33 1.46 18.52
CA ALA A 224 8.61 0.04 18.68
C ALA A 224 7.80 -0.83 17.70
N GLN A 225 6.53 -0.50 17.46
CA GLN A 225 5.69 -1.17 16.48
C GLN A 225 6.27 -1.02 15.05
N GLU A 226 6.72 0.18 14.69
CA GLU A 226 7.31 0.40 13.36
C GLU A 226 8.62 -0.37 13.16
N GLN A 227 9.45 -0.49 14.21
CA GLN A 227 10.63 -1.34 14.15
C GLN A 227 10.31 -2.82 13.98
N GLN A 228 9.27 -3.31 14.67
CA GLN A 228 8.80 -4.69 14.51
C GLN A 228 8.27 -4.94 13.09
N LEU A 229 7.52 -3.99 12.53
CA LEU A 229 7.04 -4.05 11.16
C LEU A 229 8.21 -4.11 10.18
N LEU A 230 9.22 -3.26 10.35
CA LEU A 230 10.40 -3.25 9.50
C LEU A 230 11.15 -4.59 9.54
N ALA A 231 11.35 -5.16 10.74
CA ALA A 231 11.97 -6.47 10.89
C ALA A 231 11.13 -7.58 10.22
N GLY A 232 9.80 -7.51 10.35
CA GLY A 232 8.87 -8.43 9.67
C GLY A 232 8.96 -8.35 8.15
N LEU A 233 8.96 -7.13 7.59
CA LEU A 233 9.11 -6.90 6.15
C LEU A 233 10.49 -7.34 5.65
N GLN A 234 11.56 -7.19 6.43
CA GLN A 234 12.88 -7.71 6.09
C GLN A 234 12.90 -9.24 6.02
N SER A 235 12.28 -9.89 7.01
CA SER A 235 12.16 -11.35 7.00
C SER A 235 11.32 -11.85 5.81
N GLN A 236 10.21 -11.20 5.50
CA GLN A 236 9.37 -11.55 4.34
C GLN A 236 10.12 -11.32 3.03
N GLY A 237 10.85 -10.21 2.91
CA GLY A 237 11.68 -9.92 1.74
C GLY A 237 12.74 -11.01 1.51
N ALA A 238 13.41 -11.47 2.58
CA ALA A 238 14.37 -12.57 2.48
C ALA A 238 13.74 -13.89 2.02
N GLN A 239 12.52 -14.21 2.48
CA GLN A 239 11.78 -15.40 2.06
C GLN A 239 11.40 -15.32 0.58
N VAL A 240 10.86 -14.19 0.13
CA VAL A 240 10.48 -14.00 -1.29
C VAL A 240 11.72 -14.00 -2.19
N GLN A 241 12.84 -13.43 -1.74
CA GLN A 241 14.11 -13.48 -2.47
C GLN A 241 14.60 -14.93 -2.65
N GLN A 242 14.48 -15.76 -1.61
CA GLN A 242 14.82 -17.18 -1.69
C GLN A 242 13.87 -17.93 -2.64
N GLN A 243 12.57 -17.65 -2.60
CA GLN A 243 11.60 -18.20 -3.56
C GLN A 243 11.94 -17.82 -5.00
N LEU A 244 12.28 -16.54 -5.26
CA LEU A 244 12.70 -16.08 -6.59
C LEU A 244 13.93 -16.83 -7.10
N SER A 245 14.92 -17.12 -6.24
CA SER A 245 16.09 -17.91 -6.65
C SER A 245 15.71 -19.35 -7.05
N SER A 246 14.79 -19.97 -6.32
CA SER A 246 14.26 -21.31 -6.64
C SER A 246 13.37 -21.30 -7.89
N LEU A 247 12.58 -20.26 -8.11
CA LEU A 247 11.78 -20.13 -9.33
C LEU A 247 12.67 -19.90 -10.55
N SER A 248 13.73 -19.10 -10.39
CA SER A 248 14.69 -18.85 -11.47
C SER A 248 15.36 -20.14 -11.94
N SER A 249 15.75 -21.03 -11.03
CA SER A 249 16.32 -22.34 -11.42
C SER A 249 15.27 -23.22 -12.10
N GLN A 250 14.04 -23.29 -11.59
CA GLN A 250 12.96 -24.07 -12.21
C GLN A 250 12.61 -23.58 -13.63
N VAL A 251 12.55 -22.26 -13.84
CA VAL A 251 12.33 -21.67 -15.17
C VAL A 251 13.46 -22.03 -16.12
N GLN A 252 14.72 -22.01 -15.66
CA GLN A 252 15.87 -22.40 -16.47
C GLN A 252 15.82 -23.89 -16.86
N ASP A 253 15.50 -24.76 -15.90
CA ASP A 253 15.37 -26.21 -16.13
C ASP A 253 14.22 -26.50 -17.12
N LEU A 254 13.04 -25.91 -16.91
CA LEU A 254 11.89 -26.05 -17.81
C LEU A 254 12.18 -25.50 -19.22
N THR A 255 12.93 -24.40 -19.32
CA THR A 255 13.37 -23.85 -20.61
C THR A 255 14.24 -24.87 -21.36
N SER A 256 15.18 -25.52 -20.68
CA SER A 256 16.03 -26.54 -21.30
C SER A 256 15.25 -27.78 -21.73
N GLN A 257 14.28 -28.24 -20.92
CA GLN A 257 13.41 -29.36 -21.25
C GLN A 257 12.52 -29.04 -22.45
N TYR A 258 11.96 -27.83 -22.51
CA TYR A 258 11.16 -27.37 -23.64
C TYR A 258 12.00 -27.35 -24.93
N GLN A 259 13.22 -26.80 -24.90
CA GLN A 259 14.12 -26.80 -26.06
C GLN A 259 14.46 -28.22 -26.54
N ALA A 260 14.71 -29.16 -25.61
CA ALA A 260 14.97 -30.55 -25.95
C ALA A 260 13.74 -31.21 -26.61
N GLN A 261 12.54 -31.04 -26.03
CA GLN A 261 11.29 -31.57 -26.60
C GLN A 261 11.01 -30.98 -27.98
N TRP A 262 11.25 -29.68 -28.16
CA TRP A 262 11.06 -28.98 -29.43
C TRP A 262 12.01 -29.50 -30.52
N SER A 263 13.31 -29.65 -30.21
CA SER A 263 14.28 -30.20 -31.15
C SER A 263 13.98 -31.65 -31.54
N ALA A 264 13.53 -32.47 -30.57
CA ALA A 264 13.12 -33.84 -30.82
C ALA A 264 11.87 -33.94 -31.70
N LEU A 265 10.89 -33.05 -31.51
CA LEU A 265 9.72 -32.95 -32.38
C LEU A 265 10.12 -32.58 -33.80
N GLN A 266 10.97 -31.57 -33.97
CA GLN A 266 11.50 -31.18 -35.29
C GLN A 266 12.25 -32.33 -35.97
N GLN A 267 13.03 -33.09 -35.21
CA GLN A 267 13.78 -34.21 -35.77
C GLN A 267 12.87 -35.38 -36.18
N ARG A 268 11.85 -35.71 -35.37
CA ARG A 268 10.84 -36.70 -35.77
C ARG A 268 10.10 -36.29 -37.03
N GLN A 269 9.71 -35.02 -37.15
CA GLN A 269 9.06 -34.50 -38.35
C GLN A 269 9.97 -34.64 -39.59
N ARG A 270 11.28 -34.39 -39.45
CA ARG A 270 12.26 -34.61 -40.53
C ARG A 270 12.43 -36.09 -40.88
N ASP A 271 12.50 -36.97 -39.87
CA ASP A 271 12.66 -38.42 -40.08
C ASP A 271 11.40 -39.03 -40.71
N ASP A 272 10.21 -38.60 -40.29
CA ASP A 272 8.93 -39.03 -40.86
C ASP A 272 8.77 -38.52 -42.30
N ALA A 273 9.17 -37.28 -42.60
CA ALA A 273 9.24 -36.77 -43.97
C ALA A 273 10.24 -37.56 -44.83
N ALA A 274 11.40 -37.92 -44.29
CA ALA A 274 12.39 -38.75 -44.98
C ALA A 274 11.90 -40.20 -45.21
N ARG A 275 11.15 -40.77 -44.25
CA ARG A 275 10.53 -42.11 -44.38
C ARG A 275 9.36 -42.12 -45.36
N ALA A 276 8.56 -41.06 -45.38
CA ALA A 276 7.53 -40.86 -46.40
C ALA A 276 8.17 -40.78 -47.80
N ALA A 277 9.29 -40.07 -47.94
CA ALA A 277 10.07 -40.02 -49.19
C ALA A 277 10.72 -41.37 -49.59
N ALA A 278 10.95 -42.29 -48.63
CA ALA A 278 11.63 -43.58 -48.86
C ALA A 278 10.68 -44.80 -49.00
N SER A 279 9.35 -44.62 -48.91
CA SER A 279 8.40 -45.74 -48.98
C SER A 279 8.27 -46.35 -50.39
N PRO A 280 8.45 -47.68 -50.59
CA PRO A 280 8.58 -48.29 -51.93
C PRO A 280 7.30 -48.34 -52.77
N ASN A 281 6.15 -47.91 -52.23
CA ASN A 281 4.84 -48.00 -52.90
C ASN A 281 4.24 -46.63 -53.27
N LEU A 282 5.06 -45.58 -53.26
CA LEU A 282 4.75 -44.26 -53.81
C LEU A 282 5.76 -43.83 -54.90
N GLY A 283 6.51 -44.80 -55.46
CA GLY A 283 7.57 -44.61 -56.46
C GLY A 283 7.11 -44.13 -57.85
N ALA A 284 5.97 -43.47 -57.96
CA ALA A 284 5.51 -42.86 -59.21
C ALA A 284 5.25 -41.35 -59.11
N TYR A 285 5.21 -40.74 -57.92
CA TYR A 285 4.91 -39.31 -57.75
C TYR A 285 5.77 -38.67 -56.65
N LEU A 286 7.07 -38.54 -56.92
CA LEU A 286 7.92 -37.55 -56.25
C LEU A 286 8.56 -36.66 -57.32
N PRO A 287 8.21 -35.37 -57.42
CA PRO A 287 8.99 -34.41 -58.17
C PRO A 287 10.26 -34.05 -57.38
N ASN A 288 11.38 -34.57 -57.84
CA ASN A 288 12.70 -33.96 -57.65
C ASN A 288 12.69 -32.57 -58.34
N PRO A 289 13.42 -31.53 -57.86
CA PRO A 289 13.51 -30.26 -58.56
C PRO A 289 14.23 -30.46 -59.90
N GLY A 290 13.47 -30.76 -60.95
CA GLY A 290 14.01 -31.07 -62.28
C GLY A 290 13.24 -32.12 -63.10
N ASN A 291 12.25 -32.83 -62.53
CA ASN A 291 11.37 -33.72 -63.32
C ASN A 291 10.01 -33.06 -63.64
N PRO A 292 9.41 -33.36 -64.80
CA PRO A 292 8.09 -32.84 -65.15
C PRO A 292 7.05 -33.33 -64.15
N LEU A 293 6.23 -32.40 -63.67
CA LEU A 293 5.13 -32.70 -62.76
C LEU A 293 4.14 -33.64 -63.44
N ALA A 294 3.92 -34.82 -62.85
CA ALA A 294 2.97 -35.79 -63.36
C ALA A 294 1.56 -35.52 -62.80
N PRO A 295 0.47 -35.83 -63.53
CA PRO A 295 -0.91 -35.71 -63.05
C PRO A 295 -1.32 -36.85 -62.12
N LEU A 296 -1.95 -36.59 -60.96
CA LEU A 296 -2.24 -37.62 -59.93
C LEU A 296 -3.21 -38.73 -60.36
N PHE A 297 -4.08 -38.45 -61.33
CA PHE A 297 -5.08 -39.40 -61.81
C PHE A 297 -5.11 -39.43 -63.34
N SER A 298 -5.55 -40.56 -63.92
CA SER A 298 -5.59 -40.75 -65.38
C SER A 298 -6.56 -39.82 -66.12
N ASN A 299 -7.53 -39.24 -65.42
CA ASN A 299 -8.47 -38.25 -65.94
C ASN A 299 -7.93 -36.81 -65.90
N VAL A 300 -6.75 -36.58 -65.32
CA VAL A 300 -6.09 -35.27 -65.32
C VAL A 300 -5.23 -35.17 -66.58
N PRO A 301 -5.30 -34.06 -67.34
CA PRO A 301 -4.47 -33.89 -68.54
C PRO A 301 -2.96 -33.97 -68.22
N PRO A 302 -2.10 -34.39 -69.18
CA PRO A 302 -0.65 -34.50 -68.95
C PRO A 302 0.04 -33.24 -68.41
N ASN A 303 -0.51 -32.06 -68.73
CA ASN A 303 -0.01 -30.76 -68.27
C ASN A 303 -0.89 -30.13 -67.17
N GLY A 304 -1.75 -30.93 -66.52
CA GLY A 304 -2.73 -30.47 -65.56
C GLY A 304 -3.93 -29.75 -66.19
N PHE A 305 -4.89 -29.37 -65.34
CA PHE A 305 -5.98 -28.47 -65.74
C PHE A 305 -5.50 -27.02 -65.89
N SER A 306 -6.35 -26.18 -66.47
CA SER A 306 -6.11 -24.73 -66.56
C SER A 306 -5.87 -24.17 -65.15
N ASN A 307 -4.74 -23.51 -64.95
CA ASN A 307 -4.26 -23.13 -63.63
C ASN A 307 -3.77 -21.69 -63.64
N THR A 308 -4.40 -20.85 -62.82
CA THR A 308 -4.10 -19.42 -62.67
C THR A 308 -3.36 -19.08 -61.38
N PHE A 309 -3.14 -20.08 -60.53
CA PHE A 309 -2.44 -19.90 -59.25
C PHE A 309 -0.93 -19.78 -59.48
N PRO A 310 -0.18 -19.20 -58.54
CA PRO A 310 1.28 -19.16 -58.63
C PRO A 310 1.88 -20.54 -58.35
N PHE A 311 2.76 -20.99 -59.24
CA PHE A 311 3.54 -22.22 -59.04
C PHE A 311 4.21 -22.20 -57.66
N GLY A 312 4.26 -23.35 -57.01
CA GLY A 312 4.90 -23.50 -55.72
C GLY A 312 3.96 -23.43 -54.54
N GLN A 313 2.68 -23.11 -54.74
CA GLN A 313 1.66 -23.03 -53.70
C GLN A 313 0.76 -24.26 -53.64
N CYS A 314 0.13 -24.51 -52.48
CA CYS A 314 -0.86 -25.57 -52.30
C CYS A 314 -2.04 -25.47 -53.29
N THR A 315 -2.50 -24.24 -53.51
CA THR A 315 -3.57 -23.89 -54.46
C THR A 315 -3.20 -24.27 -55.89
N TRP A 316 -1.94 -24.07 -56.28
CA TRP A 316 -1.46 -24.45 -57.60
C TRP A 316 -1.49 -25.96 -57.82
N TRP A 317 -1.02 -26.75 -56.86
CA TRP A 317 -1.01 -28.21 -57.00
C TRP A 317 -2.41 -28.81 -57.01
N ALA A 318 -3.32 -28.26 -56.19
CA ALA A 318 -4.72 -28.65 -56.22
C ALA A 318 -5.38 -28.32 -57.57
N ALA A 319 -5.18 -27.10 -58.11
CA ALA A 319 -5.71 -26.70 -59.40
C ALA A 319 -5.07 -27.42 -60.60
N PHE A 320 -3.84 -27.92 -60.45
CA PHE A 320 -3.21 -28.77 -61.47
C PHE A 320 -3.94 -30.11 -61.62
N ASN A 321 -4.44 -30.66 -60.49
CA ASN A 321 -5.02 -32.00 -60.42
C ASN A 321 -6.55 -32.03 -60.33
N HIS A 322 -7.19 -30.88 -60.14
CA HIS A 322 -8.63 -30.72 -60.06
C HIS A 322 -9.07 -29.46 -60.79
N PRO A 323 -10.18 -29.47 -61.57
CA PRO A 323 -10.70 -28.26 -62.16
C PRO A 323 -11.08 -27.23 -61.08
N VAL A 324 -10.52 -26.03 -61.16
CA VAL A 324 -10.79 -24.93 -60.24
C VAL A 324 -11.14 -23.69 -61.05
N THR A 325 -12.35 -23.18 -60.86
CA THR A 325 -12.90 -22.00 -61.57
C THR A 325 -12.96 -20.75 -60.69
N TRP A 326 -12.43 -20.83 -59.46
CA TRP A 326 -12.33 -19.72 -58.51
C TRP A 326 -10.86 -19.33 -58.28
N SER A 327 -10.66 -18.24 -57.54
CA SER A 327 -9.35 -17.73 -57.15
C SER A 327 -9.30 -17.51 -55.62
N GLY A 328 -8.20 -17.00 -55.10
CA GLY A 328 -8.03 -16.67 -53.69
C GLY A 328 -7.16 -17.65 -52.90
N ASN A 329 -7.05 -17.41 -51.61
CA ASN A 329 -6.26 -18.23 -50.69
C ASN A 329 -6.98 -19.53 -50.38
N ALA A 330 -6.26 -20.51 -49.85
CA ALA A 330 -6.82 -21.81 -49.49
C ALA A 330 -8.03 -21.69 -48.53
N THR A 331 -8.02 -20.72 -47.60
CA THR A 331 -9.17 -20.42 -46.73
C THR A 331 -10.46 -20.09 -47.48
N ASP A 332 -10.34 -19.53 -48.67
CA ASP A 332 -11.48 -18.98 -49.40
C ASP A 332 -12.13 -20.04 -50.31
N TRP A 333 -11.43 -21.15 -50.56
CA TRP A 333 -11.81 -22.14 -51.57
C TRP A 333 -13.13 -22.84 -51.25
N TRP A 334 -13.39 -23.11 -49.97
CA TRP A 334 -14.64 -23.73 -49.55
C TRP A 334 -15.86 -22.89 -49.93
N ASP A 335 -15.86 -21.61 -49.54
CA ASP A 335 -16.96 -20.70 -49.80
C ASP A 335 -17.03 -20.29 -51.27
N ASN A 336 -15.89 -20.13 -51.95
CA ASN A 336 -15.84 -19.81 -53.37
C ASN A 336 -16.43 -20.93 -54.23
N ALA A 337 -16.06 -22.19 -53.97
CA ALA A 337 -16.64 -23.34 -54.64
C ALA A 337 -18.18 -23.39 -54.47
N ARG A 338 -18.66 -23.19 -53.23
CA ARG A 338 -20.10 -23.15 -52.93
C ARG A 338 -20.83 -22.01 -53.63
N SER A 339 -20.22 -20.82 -53.69
CA SER A 339 -20.82 -19.65 -54.36
C SER A 339 -21.03 -19.87 -55.87
N GLN A 340 -20.20 -20.73 -56.48
CA GLN A 340 -20.29 -21.12 -57.88
C GLN A 340 -21.19 -22.36 -58.10
N GLY A 341 -21.84 -22.86 -57.05
CA GLY A 341 -22.73 -24.03 -57.12
C GLY A 341 -22.00 -25.38 -57.19
N VAL A 342 -20.69 -25.41 -56.92
CA VAL A 342 -19.90 -26.65 -56.88
C VAL A 342 -20.28 -27.46 -55.64
N ARG A 343 -20.40 -28.78 -55.80
CA ARG A 343 -20.76 -29.68 -54.71
C ARG A 343 -19.64 -29.71 -53.67
N THR A 344 -20.03 -29.68 -52.39
CA THR A 344 -19.14 -29.90 -51.25
C THR A 344 -19.59 -31.11 -50.43
N SER A 345 -18.66 -31.69 -49.67
CA SER A 345 -18.84 -32.90 -48.87
C SER A 345 -18.11 -32.78 -47.55
N GLN A 346 -18.64 -33.40 -46.50
CA GLN A 346 -17.95 -33.56 -45.21
C GLN A 346 -17.26 -34.93 -45.08
N SER A 347 -17.27 -35.73 -46.15
CA SER A 347 -16.63 -37.03 -46.20
C SER A 347 -15.57 -37.07 -47.31
N PRO A 348 -14.39 -37.66 -47.06
CA PRO A 348 -13.33 -37.74 -48.04
C PRO A 348 -13.72 -38.68 -49.18
N SER A 349 -13.40 -38.29 -50.40
CA SER A 349 -13.46 -39.14 -51.59
C SER A 349 -12.20 -38.95 -52.41
N VAL A 350 -11.72 -40.03 -53.03
CA VAL A 350 -10.53 -39.99 -53.90
C VAL A 350 -10.78 -38.99 -55.04
N GLY A 351 -9.82 -38.11 -55.26
CA GLY A 351 -9.89 -37.01 -56.22
C GLY A 351 -10.32 -35.67 -55.63
N ALA A 352 -10.98 -35.66 -54.47
CA ALA A 352 -11.51 -34.42 -53.91
C ALA A 352 -10.40 -33.47 -53.44
N ILE A 353 -10.64 -32.17 -53.55
CA ILE A 353 -9.85 -31.15 -52.85
C ILE A 353 -10.30 -31.14 -51.39
N VAL A 354 -9.38 -31.35 -50.46
CA VAL A 354 -9.61 -31.09 -49.04
C VAL A 354 -9.20 -29.66 -48.69
N VAL A 355 -10.00 -28.99 -47.86
CA VAL A 355 -9.80 -27.59 -47.47
C VAL A 355 -9.61 -27.49 -45.97
N TRP A 356 -8.55 -26.80 -45.54
CA TRP A 356 -8.31 -26.42 -44.15
C TRP A 356 -8.34 -24.91 -43.98
N ARG A 357 -8.97 -24.48 -42.89
CA ARG A 357 -9.04 -23.07 -42.48
C ARG A 357 -7.67 -22.55 -42.05
N ALA A 358 -7.57 -21.22 -41.92
CA ALA A 358 -6.44 -20.59 -41.27
C ALA A 358 -6.35 -21.12 -39.84
N GLY A 359 -5.20 -21.68 -39.50
CA GLY A 359 -5.02 -22.42 -38.26
C GLY A 359 -3.56 -22.68 -37.98
N ALA A 360 -3.23 -22.99 -36.73
CA ALA A 360 -1.85 -23.10 -36.26
C ALA A 360 -1.07 -24.27 -36.90
N LEU A 361 -1.77 -25.29 -37.43
CA LEU A 361 -1.18 -26.43 -38.14
C LEU A 361 -0.87 -26.12 -39.62
N TYR A 362 -1.42 -25.02 -40.14
CA TYR A 362 -1.32 -24.60 -41.52
C TYR A 362 -0.89 -23.13 -41.58
N SER A 363 -1.12 -22.46 -42.69
CA SER A 363 -0.80 -21.04 -42.81
C SER A 363 -1.97 -20.15 -42.38
N VAL A 364 -1.70 -18.86 -42.14
CA VAL A 364 -2.76 -17.83 -42.01
C VAL A 364 -3.63 -17.70 -43.27
N PHE A 365 -3.21 -18.31 -44.38
CA PHE A 365 -3.92 -18.37 -45.65
C PHE A 365 -4.61 -19.73 -45.87
N GLY A 366 -4.62 -20.60 -44.85
CA GLY A 366 -5.22 -21.94 -44.91
C GLY A 366 -4.31 -22.96 -45.62
N HIS A 367 -4.89 -24.10 -45.99
CA HIS A 367 -4.23 -25.09 -46.84
C HIS A 367 -5.22 -25.90 -47.67
N VAL A 368 -4.81 -26.37 -48.84
CA VAL A 368 -5.59 -27.28 -49.69
C VAL A 368 -4.73 -28.41 -50.22
N ALA A 369 -5.33 -29.58 -50.36
CA ALA A 369 -4.65 -30.76 -50.88
C ALA A 369 -5.60 -31.64 -51.70
N ILE A 370 -5.07 -32.62 -52.44
CA ILE A 370 -5.86 -33.59 -53.21
C ILE A 370 -5.88 -34.93 -52.49
N VAL A 371 -7.07 -35.46 -52.23
CA VAL A 371 -7.24 -36.79 -51.61
C VAL A 371 -6.85 -37.88 -52.60
N THR A 372 -5.79 -38.63 -52.31
CA THR A 372 -5.28 -39.71 -53.17
C THR A 372 -5.81 -41.09 -52.76
N ARG A 373 -6.15 -41.28 -51.48
CA ARG A 373 -6.65 -42.55 -50.95
C ARG A 373 -7.54 -42.35 -49.72
N VAL A 374 -8.57 -43.18 -49.54
CA VAL A 374 -9.41 -43.19 -48.32
C VAL A 374 -9.13 -44.49 -47.56
N LEU A 375 -8.78 -44.38 -46.28
CA LEU A 375 -8.23 -45.47 -45.46
C LEU A 375 -9.22 -46.06 -44.44
N GLY A 376 -10.44 -45.52 -44.34
CA GLY A 376 -11.45 -45.93 -43.37
C GLY A 376 -11.34 -45.19 -42.03
N GLY A 377 -12.42 -45.20 -41.23
CA GLY A 377 -12.46 -44.50 -39.92
C GLY A 377 -12.32 -42.97 -40.00
N GLY A 378 -12.54 -42.37 -41.17
CA GLY A 378 -12.34 -40.94 -41.42
C GLY A 378 -10.92 -40.55 -41.82
N ALA A 379 -9.97 -41.49 -41.85
CA ALA A 379 -8.60 -41.25 -42.31
C ALA A 379 -8.48 -41.32 -43.84
N PHE A 380 -7.60 -40.50 -44.39
CA PHE A 380 -7.34 -40.42 -45.83
C PHE A 380 -5.89 -39.96 -46.09
N GLU A 381 -5.41 -40.18 -47.30
CA GLU A 381 -4.11 -39.67 -47.75
C GLU A 381 -4.32 -38.55 -48.74
N VAL A 382 -3.37 -37.62 -48.72
CA VAL A 382 -3.37 -36.46 -49.59
C VAL A 382 -2.05 -36.33 -50.33
N SER A 383 -2.11 -35.67 -51.48
CA SER A 383 -0.96 -35.07 -52.16
C SER A 383 -1.16 -33.57 -52.20
N GLU A 384 -0.15 -32.84 -51.76
CA GLU A 384 -0.18 -31.38 -51.63
C GLU A 384 1.16 -30.76 -52.01
N MET A 385 1.18 -29.43 -52.08
CA MET A 385 2.40 -28.65 -52.32
C MET A 385 2.47 -27.54 -51.29
N ASN A 386 3.68 -27.15 -50.90
CA ASN A 386 3.89 -26.09 -49.92
C ASN A 386 3.37 -26.40 -48.51
N TYR A 387 3.35 -27.67 -48.13
CA TYR A 387 3.24 -28.04 -46.73
C TYR A 387 4.63 -28.02 -46.07
N TYR A 388 5.64 -28.58 -46.72
CA TYR A 388 7.04 -28.56 -46.25
C TYR A 388 7.92 -27.46 -46.87
N GLY A 389 7.40 -26.71 -47.86
CA GLY A 389 8.10 -25.60 -48.49
C GLY A 389 7.65 -25.34 -49.93
N GLU A 390 7.89 -24.13 -50.40
CA GLU A 390 7.42 -23.67 -51.72
C GLU A 390 7.96 -24.58 -52.85
N GLY A 391 7.07 -25.03 -53.73
CA GLY A 391 7.45 -25.90 -54.86
C GLY A 391 7.68 -27.36 -54.50
N ILE A 392 7.62 -27.73 -53.23
CA ILE A 392 7.78 -29.11 -52.78
C ILE A 392 6.42 -29.78 -52.80
N VAL A 393 6.27 -30.83 -53.62
CA VAL A 393 5.11 -31.74 -53.56
C VAL A 393 5.40 -32.83 -52.54
N ASP A 394 4.45 -33.07 -51.66
CA ASP A 394 4.52 -34.11 -50.65
C ASP A 394 3.21 -34.88 -50.52
N THR A 395 3.26 -35.95 -49.74
CA THR A 395 2.08 -36.77 -49.41
C THR A 395 2.08 -37.05 -47.92
N ARG A 396 0.89 -37.06 -47.32
CA ARG A 396 0.72 -37.42 -45.92
C ARG A 396 -0.60 -38.13 -45.67
N THR A 397 -0.63 -38.90 -44.59
CA THR A 397 -1.87 -39.44 -44.03
C THR A 397 -2.49 -38.43 -43.06
N VAL A 398 -3.76 -38.12 -43.28
CA VAL A 398 -4.57 -37.24 -42.43
C VAL A 398 -5.48 -38.10 -41.57
N THR A 399 -5.32 -38.00 -40.26
CA THR A 399 -6.04 -38.82 -39.26
C THR A 399 -6.86 -38.00 -38.27
N SER A 400 -6.72 -36.67 -38.27
CA SER A 400 -7.45 -35.74 -37.39
C SER A 400 -8.04 -34.56 -38.17
N GLY A 401 -9.26 -34.15 -37.83
CA GLY A 401 -10.01 -33.07 -38.50
C GLY A 401 -9.82 -31.68 -37.90
N GLN A 402 -8.71 -31.38 -37.20
CA GLN A 402 -8.47 -30.02 -36.73
C GLN A 402 -8.35 -29.07 -37.92
N ASP A 403 -9.11 -27.97 -37.86
CA ASP A 403 -9.23 -26.94 -38.89
C ASP A 403 -9.72 -27.45 -40.27
N LEU A 404 -10.16 -28.71 -40.36
CA LEU A 404 -10.75 -29.28 -41.57
C LEU A 404 -12.11 -28.63 -41.83
N GLU A 405 -12.23 -27.97 -42.97
CA GLU A 405 -13.46 -27.32 -43.39
C GLU A 405 -14.37 -28.27 -44.19
N GLY A 406 -13.76 -29.10 -45.03
CA GLY A 406 -14.41 -30.19 -45.75
C GLY A 406 -13.72 -30.53 -47.07
N PHE A 407 -14.47 -31.21 -47.95
CA PHE A 407 -14.01 -31.68 -49.27
C PHE A 407 -14.83 -31.11 -50.43
N ILE A 408 -14.18 -30.83 -51.56
CA ILE A 408 -14.76 -30.43 -52.85
C ILE A 408 -14.52 -31.60 -53.82
N PRO A 409 -15.50 -32.48 -54.04
CA PRO A 409 -15.33 -33.72 -54.82
C PRO A 409 -15.25 -33.56 -56.34
#